data_AF-A0A534ZDU8-F1
#
_entry.id   AF-A0A534ZDU8-F1
#
_cell.length_a   1.000
_cell.length_b   1.000
_cell.length_c   1.000
_cell.angle_alpha   90.00
_cell.angle_beta   90.00
_cell.angle_gamma   90.00
#
_symmetry.space_group_name_H-M   'P 1'
#
loop_
_entity.id
_entity.type
_entity.pdbx_description
1 polymer ?
#
loop_
_entity_poly.entity_id
_entity_poly.type
_entity_poly.pdbx_seq_one_letter_code
_entity_poly.pdbx_strand_id
1 'polypeptide(L)'
;MRTITTTFPTALCREIGLKPGSRVTLERRTLDGEAVWVIRGSAPDWSWVGAARHYKVFVNGKNYWVKLDGERRRFGFYTTRFVEAASPEEAEERAVQLLREDAALTSAILNEASDPPMLYVEEIVELVSFDGVKPPGTGRAWYREEDDA
;
A
#
# COMPACT_ATOMS: atom_id res chain seq x y z
N MET A 1 -14.41 -25.21 -2.56
CA MET A 1 -13.14 -24.78 -1.91
C MET A 1 -13.39 -24.72 -0.41
N ARG A 2 -12.61 -25.43 0.41
CA ARG A 2 -12.79 -25.42 1.88
C ARG A 2 -11.81 -24.42 2.48
N THR A 3 -12.33 -23.45 3.22
CA THR A 3 -11.53 -22.52 4.02
C THR A 3 -11.38 -23.10 5.40
N ILE A 4 -10.15 -23.18 5.89
CA ILE A 4 -9.84 -23.59 7.26
C ILE A 4 -9.03 -22.50 7.94
N THR A 5 -9.32 -22.26 9.22
CA THR A 5 -8.51 -21.36 10.05
C THR A 5 -7.34 -22.16 10.60
N THR A 6 -6.14 -21.63 10.45
CA THR A 6 -4.92 -22.26 10.98
C THR A 6 -4.05 -21.21 11.67
N THR A 7 -3.26 -21.66 12.63
CA THR A 7 -2.33 -20.82 13.38
C THR A 7 -0.90 -21.23 13.04
N PHE A 8 -0.05 -20.23 12.82
CA PHE A 8 1.38 -20.42 12.55
C PHE A 8 2.22 -19.76 13.64
N PRO A 9 3.44 -20.26 13.90
CA PRO A 9 4.38 -19.57 14.78
C PRO A 9 4.66 -18.15 14.29
N THR A 10 4.72 -17.18 15.22
CA THR A 10 4.93 -15.76 14.89
C THR A 10 6.21 -15.49 14.11
N ALA A 11 7.29 -16.25 14.39
CA ALA A 11 8.55 -16.12 13.67
C ALA A 11 8.39 -16.45 12.18
N LEU A 12 7.68 -17.55 11.87
CA LEU A 12 7.37 -17.94 10.50
C LEU A 12 6.50 -16.87 9.82
N CYS A 13 5.44 -16.38 10.49
CA CYS A 13 4.60 -15.31 9.93
C CYS A 13 5.42 -14.08 9.53
N ARG A 14 6.44 -13.67 10.32
CA ARG A 14 7.33 -12.56 9.94
C ARG A 14 8.22 -12.90 8.75
N GLU A 15 8.80 -14.10 8.75
CA GLU A 15 9.71 -14.56 7.70
C GLU A 15 9.03 -14.59 6.32
N ILE A 16 7.78 -15.06 6.27
CA ILE A 16 6.99 -15.15 5.04
C ILE A 16 5.98 -14.00 4.85
N GLY A 17 6.07 -12.94 5.66
CA GLY A 17 5.28 -11.71 5.50
C GLY A 17 3.76 -11.84 5.75
N LEU A 18 3.32 -12.84 6.50
CA LEU A 18 1.90 -13.03 6.84
C LEU A 18 1.48 -12.17 8.04
N LYS A 19 0.30 -11.55 7.92
CA LYS A 19 -0.37 -10.80 9.00
C LYS A 19 -1.59 -11.59 9.52
N PRO A 20 -2.06 -11.35 10.76
CA PRO A 20 -3.32 -11.93 11.23
C PRO A 20 -4.46 -11.62 10.25
N GLY A 21 -5.22 -12.65 9.86
CA GLY A 21 -6.29 -12.53 8.87
C GLY A 21 -5.86 -12.69 7.40
N SER A 22 -4.56 -12.84 7.11
CA SER A 22 -4.08 -13.16 5.75
C SER A 22 -4.70 -14.47 5.24
N ARG A 23 -5.19 -14.48 4.00
CA ARG A 23 -5.57 -15.70 3.28
C ARG A 23 -4.35 -16.28 2.59
N VAL A 24 -4.19 -17.60 2.66
CA VAL A 24 -3.04 -18.32 2.07
C VAL A 24 -3.54 -19.62 1.44
N THR A 25 -2.84 -20.10 0.41
CA THR A 25 -3.08 -21.43 -0.16
C THR A 25 -2.05 -22.42 0.37
N LEU A 26 -2.53 -23.57 0.85
CA LEU A 26 -1.71 -24.69 1.28
C LEU A 26 -1.86 -25.82 0.26
N GLU A 27 -0.75 -26.22 -0.35
CA GLU A 27 -0.71 -27.33 -1.29
C GLU A 27 0.32 -28.36 -0.82
N ARG A 28 -0.07 -29.63 -0.73
CA ARG A 28 0.88 -30.72 -0.45
C ARG A 28 1.51 -31.14 -1.77
N ARG A 29 2.85 -31.14 -1.83
CA ARG A 29 3.63 -31.60 -2.99
C ARG A 29 4.65 -32.65 -2.59
N THR A 30 5.14 -33.41 -3.57
CA THR A 30 6.27 -34.30 -3.40
C THR A 30 7.46 -33.71 -4.15
N LEU A 31 8.54 -33.40 -3.43
CA LEU A 31 9.81 -32.96 -4.01
C LEU A 31 10.87 -33.98 -3.59
N ASP A 32 11.60 -34.52 -4.57
CA ASP A 32 12.66 -35.53 -4.36
C ASP A 32 12.23 -36.75 -3.52
N GLY A 33 10.96 -37.15 -3.65
CA GLY A 33 10.39 -38.27 -2.90
C GLY A 33 9.87 -37.93 -1.50
N GLU A 34 10.09 -36.70 -1.02
CA GLU A 34 9.60 -36.22 0.26
C GLU A 34 8.32 -35.39 0.11
N ALA A 35 7.35 -35.62 1.00
CA ALA A 35 6.12 -34.85 1.03
C ALA A 35 6.35 -33.52 1.76
N VAL A 36 6.26 -32.42 1.03
CA VAL A 36 6.39 -31.05 1.54
C VAL A 36 5.06 -30.30 1.48
N TRP A 37 4.88 -29.36 2.39
CA TRP A 37 3.76 -28.42 2.35
C TRP A 37 4.24 -27.11 1.75
N VAL A 38 3.65 -26.73 0.62
CA VAL A 38 3.90 -25.46 -0.04
C VAL A 38 2.88 -24.46 0.50
N ILE A 39 3.36 -23.48 1.24
CA ILE A 39 2.58 -22.34 1.71
C ILE A 39 2.78 -21.22 0.70
N ARG A 40 1.72 -20.87 -0.02
CA ARG A 40 1.71 -19.65 -0.84
C ARG A 40 0.97 -18.59 -0.06
N GLY A 41 1.71 -17.60 0.43
CA GLY A 41 1.10 -16.39 0.96
C GLY A 41 0.19 -15.79 -0.11
N SER A 42 -0.82 -15.01 0.30
CA SER A 42 -1.36 -13.94 -0.55
C SER A 42 -0.29 -12.83 -0.70
N ALA A 43 0.92 -13.20 -1.12
CA ALA A 43 1.76 -12.28 -1.85
C ALA A 43 1.00 -11.96 -3.14
N PRO A 44 1.11 -10.72 -3.66
CA PRO A 44 0.40 -10.32 -4.87
C PRO A 44 0.59 -11.41 -5.91
N ASP A 45 -0.48 -11.85 -6.59
CA ASP A 45 -0.37 -12.97 -7.50
C ASP A 45 0.83 -12.75 -8.43
N TRP A 46 1.76 -13.70 -8.58
CA TRP A 46 2.84 -13.55 -9.56
C TRP A 46 2.42 -14.05 -10.95
N SER A 47 1.14 -14.40 -11.14
CA SER A 47 0.57 -14.61 -12.47
C SER A 47 0.49 -13.31 -13.27
N TRP A 48 0.63 -12.14 -12.65
CA TRP A 48 0.75 -10.88 -13.35
C TRP A 48 2.13 -10.62 -13.97
N VAL A 49 3.16 -11.44 -13.78
CA VAL A 49 4.49 -11.16 -14.40
C VAL A 49 4.42 -11.07 -15.96
N GLY A 50 3.27 -11.36 -16.59
CA GLY A 50 2.91 -10.92 -17.95
C GLY A 50 1.61 -10.10 -18.13
N ALA A 51 0.92 -9.74 -17.04
CA ALA A 51 -0.33 -8.98 -17.00
C ALA A 51 -0.32 -7.74 -16.07
N ALA A 52 0.75 -7.45 -15.32
CA ALA A 52 0.79 -6.20 -14.57
C ALA A 52 0.92 -5.04 -15.52
N ARG A 53 0.09 -4.07 -15.21
CA ARG A 53 0.02 -2.80 -15.89
C ARG A 53 0.64 -1.77 -14.98
N HIS A 54 1.20 -0.76 -15.61
CA HIS A 54 1.77 0.38 -14.93
C HIS A 54 0.64 1.36 -14.65
N TYR A 55 0.50 1.81 -13.41
CA TYR A 55 -0.51 2.80 -13.04
C TYR A 55 0.13 4.01 -12.41
N LYS A 56 -0.38 5.18 -12.78
CA LYS A 56 -0.17 6.46 -12.10
C LYS A 56 -1.42 6.76 -11.30
N VAL A 57 -1.27 6.84 -9.98
CA VAL A 57 -2.36 7.13 -9.05
C VAL A 57 -2.14 8.51 -8.46
N PHE A 58 -3.07 9.43 -8.70
CA PHE A 58 -3.06 10.77 -8.11
C PHE A 58 -3.88 10.76 -6.83
N VAL A 59 -3.26 11.16 -5.71
CA VAL A 59 -3.83 11.05 -4.37
C VAL A 59 -3.83 12.41 -3.70
N ASN A 60 -4.95 12.71 -3.06
CA ASN A 60 -5.17 13.85 -2.20
C ASN A 60 -5.22 13.41 -0.74
N GLY A 61 -4.20 13.76 0.03
CA GLY A 61 -4.19 13.59 1.47
C GLY A 61 -4.80 14.80 2.15
N LYS A 62 -5.81 14.59 3.00
CA LYS A 62 -6.51 15.63 3.74
C LYS A 62 -6.41 15.44 5.25
N ASN A 63 -6.65 16.51 5.99
CA ASN A 63 -6.65 16.52 7.44
C ASN A 63 -5.30 16.04 8.03
N TYR A 64 -4.18 16.56 7.53
CA TYR A 64 -2.86 16.27 8.09
C TYR A 64 -2.43 17.40 9.01
N TRP A 65 -2.44 17.14 10.31
CA TRP A 65 -1.81 18.03 11.29
C TRP A 65 -0.30 17.83 11.21
N VAL A 66 0.43 18.84 10.72
CA VAL A 66 1.88 18.79 10.56
C VAL A 66 2.52 20.08 11.04
N LYS A 67 3.82 20.04 11.35
CA LYS A 67 4.60 21.22 11.70
C LYS A 67 5.44 21.65 10.50
N LEU A 68 4.97 22.64 9.75
CA LEU A 68 5.70 23.27 8.63
C LEU A 68 6.06 24.70 9.03
N ASP A 69 7.28 25.13 8.71
CA ASP A 69 7.82 26.45 9.07
C ASP A 69 7.73 26.80 10.57
N GLY A 70 7.77 25.77 11.43
CA GLY A 70 7.73 25.94 12.88
C GLY A 70 6.32 26.03 13.49
N GLU A 71 5.27 26.05 12.67
CA GLU A 71 3.88 26.15 13.14
C GLU A 71 3.11 24.85 12.91
N ARG A 72 2.37 24.42 13.95
CA ARG A 72 1.42 23.31 13.83
C ARG A 72 0.14 23.84 13.20
N ARG A 73 -0.23 23.34 12.01
CA ARG A 73 -1.51 23.62 11.36
C ARG A 73 -2.02 22.39 10.60
N ARG A 74 -3.27 22.44 10.17
CA ARG A 74 -3.88 21.45 9.28
C ARG A 74 -3.51 21.77 7.84
N PHE A 75 -3.05 20.76 7.13
CA PHE A 75 -2.72 20.82 5.71
C PHE A 75 -3.34 19.64 4.98
N GLY A 76 -3.51 19.81 3.68
CA GLY A 76 -3.63 18.71 2.75
C GLY A 76 -2.41 18.65 1.83
N PHE A 77 -2.31 17.61 1.03
CA PHE A 77 -1.29 17.50 0.00
C PHE A 77 -1.79 16.72 -1.20
N TYR A 78 -1.21 17.03 -2.35
CA TYR A 78 -1.30 16.19 -3.53
C TYR A 78 0.00 15.42 -3.74
N THR A 79 -0.14 14.17 -4.18
CA THR A 79 1.00 13.33 -4.54
C THR A 79 0.62 12.39 -5.67
N THR A 80 1.63 11.88 -6.37
CA THR A 80 1.47 10.80 -7.33
C THR A 80 2.18 9.55 -6.81
N ARG A 81 1.55 8.39 -6.96
CA ARG A 81 2.17 7.09 -6.77
C ARG A 81 2.18 6.30 -8.08
N PHE A 82 3.31 5.71 -8.40
CA PHE A 82 3.48 4.81 -9.53
C PHE A 82 3.52 3.38 -9.00
N VAL A 83 2.58 2.55 -9.44
CA VAL A 83 2.43 1.18 -8.97
C VAL A 83 2.18 0.25 -10.13
N GLU A 84 2.81 -0.92 -10.09
CA GLU A 84 2.39 -2.04 -10.93
C GLU A 84 1.18 -2.68 -10.24
N ALA A 85 0.16 -3.09 -10.99
CA ALA A 85 -1.01 -3.81 -10.49
C ALA A 85 -1.72 -4.56 -11.62
N ALA A 86 -2.55 -5.55 -11.29
CA ALA A 86 -3.35 -6.29 -12.26
C ALA A 86 -4.62 -5.51 -12.69
N SER A 87 -5.10 -4.59 -11.86
CA SER A 87 -6.28 -3.75 -12.15
C SER A 87 -6.17 -2.36 -11.50
N PRO A 88 -7.02 -1.39 -11.91
CA PRO A 88 -7.09 -0.07 -11.28
C PRO A 88 -7.43 -0.13 -9.78
N GLU A 89 -8.29 -1.05 -9.36
CA GLU A 89 -8.67 -1.21 -7.94
C GLU A 89 -7.48 -1.67 -7.10
N GLU A 90 -6.70 -2.63 -7.60
CA GLU A 90 -5.47 -3.05 -6.94
C GLU A 90 -4.41 -1.94 -6.96
N ALA A 91 -4.37 -1.11 -8.01
CA ALA A 91 -3.47 0.04 -8.08
C ALA A 91 -3.79 1.08 -6.99
N GLU A 92 -5.07 1.36 -6.74
CA GLU A 92 -5.51 2.21 -5.65
C GLU A 92 -5.08 1.65 -4.29
N GLU A 93 -5.36 0.38 -4.01
CA GLU A 93 -4.98 -0.26 -2.75
C GLU A 93 -3.47 -0.18 -2.50
N ARG A 94 -2.66 -0.47 -3.53
CA ARG A 94 -1.20 -0.40 -3.45
C ARG A 94 -0.70 1.03 -3.26
N ALA A 95 -1.26 2.01 -3.97
CA ALA A 95 -0.89 3.40 -3.82
C ALA A 95 -1.20 3.94 -2.40
N VAL A 96 -2.38 3.61 -1.87
CA VAL A 96 -2.78 3.97 -0.51
C VAL A 96 -1.89 3.29 0.52
N GLN A 97 -1.58 2.00 0.35
CA GLN A 97 -0.68 1.28 1.24
C GLN A 97 0.72 1.91 1.26
N LEU A 98 1.28 2.25 0.09
CA LEU A 98 2.57 2.93 0.00
C LEU A 98 2.59 4.25 0.77
N LEU A 99 1.50 5.01 0.77
CA LEU A 99 1.39 6.25 1.52
C LEU A 99 1.25 6.03 3.03
N ARG A 100 0.53 4.99 3.45
CA ARG A 100 0.38 4.62 4.86
C ARG A 100 1.68 4.09 5.47
N GLU A 101 2.52 3.45 4.66
CA GLU A 101 3.82 2.90 5.08
C GLU A 101 4.98 3.88 4.86
N ASP A 102 4.70 5.06 4.29
CA ASP A 102 5.69 6.09 4.02
C ASP A 102 6.20 6.70 5.34
N ALA A 103 7.40 6.29 5.76
CA ALA A 103 8.00 6.74 7.02
C ALA A 103 8.16 8.27 7.08
N ALA A 104 8.44 8.92 5.95
CA ALA A 104 8.60 10.37 5.91
C ALA A 104 7.26 11.10 6.06
N LEU A 105 6.15 10.49 5.61
CA LEU A 105 4.82 11.02 5.86
C LEU A 105 4.40 10.75 7.30
N THR A 106 4.42 9.49 7.73
CA THR A 106 3.91 9.05 9.04
C THR A 106 4.63 9.66 10.23
N SER A 107 5.95 9.89 10.15
CA SER A 107 6.70 10.55 11.23
C SER A 107 6.40 12.04 11.39
N ALA A 108 5.82 12.69 10.37
CA ALA A 108 5.48 14.11 10.41
C ALA A 108 4.08 14.40 10.96
N ILE A 109 3.22 13.37 11.08
CA ILE A 109 1.80 13.51 11.43
C ILE A 109 1.65 13.73 12.94
N LEU A 110 0.85 14.73 13.31
CA LEU A 110 0.50 15.13 14.68
C LEU A 110 -1.00 15.03 14.94
N ASN A 111 -1.68 14.16 14.19
CA ASN A 111 -3.11 13.88 14.33
C ASN A 111 -3.38 13.08 15.59
N GLU A 112 -4.46 13.42 16.27
CA GLU A 112 -5.03 12.61 17.34
C GLU A 112 -5.77 11.40 16.75
N ALA A 113 -5.90 10.32 17.52
CA ALA A 113 -6.63 9.12 17.07
C ALA A 113 -8.11 9.40 16.74
N SER A 114 -8.70 10.43 17.34
CA SER A 114 -10.08 10.86 17.08
C SER A 114 -10.25 11.74 15.83
N ASP A 115 -9.15 12.22 15.23
CA ASP A 115 -9.15 13.09 14.06
C ASP A 115 -8.14 12.56 13.02
N PRO A 116 -8.37 11.37 12.43
CA PRO A 116 -7.38 10.71 11.58
C PRO A 116 -7.21 11.41 10.23
N PRO A 117 -6.02 11.34 9.62
CA PRO A 117 -5.79 11.80 8.25
C PRO A 117 -6.57 10.94 7.25
N MET A 118 -6.95 11.55 6.12
CA MET A 118 -7.72 10.91 5.06
C MET A 118 -6.94 10.89 3.75
N LEU A 119 -7.09 9.83 2.96
CA LEU A 119 -6.50 9.70 1.64
C LEU A 119 -7.62 9.47 0.62
N TYR A 120 -7.65 10.28 -0.43
CA TYR A 120 -8.60 10.17 -1.52
C TYR A 120 -7.84 9.95 -2.83
N VAL A 121 -8.20 8.92 -3.58
CA VAL A 121 -7.71 8.77 -4.96
C VAL A 121 -8.55 9.68 -5.85
N GLU A 122 -7.88 10.64 -6.49
CA GLU A 122 -8.50 11.61 -7.39
C GLU A 122 -8.52 11.06 -8.83
N GLU A 123 -7.46 10.36 -9.23
CA GLU A 123 -7.31 9.85 -10.60
C GLU A 123 -6.44 8.59 -10.63
N ILE A 124 -6.78 7.64 -11.50
CA ILE A 124 -5.96 6.47 -11.84
C ILE A 124 -5.80 6.42 -13.35
N VAL A 125 -4.54 6.42 -13.81
CA VAL A 125 -4.20 6.35 -15.23
C VAL A 125 -3.32 5.14 -15.49
N GLU A 126 -3.74 4.27 -16.40
CA GLU A 126 -2.91 3.18 -16.91
C GLU A 126 -1.84 3.75 -17.86
N LEU A 127 -0.60 3.31 -17.69
CA LEU A 127 0.56 3.72 -18.45
C LEU A 127 1.11 2.53 -19.25
N VAL A 128 1.79 2.86 -20.35
CA VAL A 128 2.51 1.85 -21.15
C VAL A 128 3.77 1.39 -20.40
N SER A 129 4.53 2.31 -19.81
CA SER A 129 5.73 2.04 -19.02
C SER A 129 5.97 3.13 -17.97
N PHE A 130 6.95 2.90 -17.08
CA PHE A 130 7.49 3.89 -16.15
C PHE A 130 8.73 4.62 -16.68
N ASP A 131 8.96 4.65 -17.99
CA ASP A 131 10.13 5.34 -18.55
C ASP A 131 10.08 6.84 -18.24
N GLY A 132 11.17 7.35 -17.67
CA GLY A 132 11.31 8.77 -17.31
C GLY A 132 10.65 9.17 -15.99
N VAL A 133 10.05 8.23 -15.23
CA VAL A 133 9.54 8.50 -13.87
C VAL A 133 10.38 7.77 -12.82
N LYS A 134 10.36 8.29 -11.58
CA LYS A 134 11.02 7.64 -10.42
C LYS A 134 9.95 6.97 -9.55
N PRO A 135 9.62 5.69 -9.74
CA PRO A 135 8.64 4.99 -8.92
C PRO A 135 9.18 4.70 -7.51
N PRO A 136 8.28 4.61 -6.49
CA PRO A 136 6.86 4.89 -6.59
C PRO A 136 6.54 6.41 -6.62
N GLY A 137 7.54 7.28 -6.52
CA GLY A 137 7.39 8.74 -6.43
C GLY A 137 7.54 9.23 -4.99
N THR A 138 8.27 10.33 -4.76
CA THR A 138 8.66 10.78 -3.41
C THR A 138 8.36 12.26 -3.10
N GLY A 139 7.66 12.96 -3.97
CA GLY A 139 7.28 14.37 -3.78
C GLY A 139 5.86 14.55 -3.25
N ARG A 140 5.59 15.66 -2.55
CA ARG A 140 4.26 16.08 -2.10
C ARG A 140 4.11 17.59 -2.30
N ALA A 141 3.01 18.02 -2.89
CA ALA A 141 2.65 19.42 -2.99
C ALA A 141 1.66 19.73 -1.87
N TRP A 142 2.14 20.41 -0.82
CA TRP A 142 1.33 20.77 0.35
C TRP A 142 0.47 22.01 0.09
N TYR A 143 -0.75 22.02 0.60
CA TYR A 143 -1.65 23.16 0.59
C TYR A 143 -2.29 23.33 1.97
N ARG A 144 -2.61 24.57 2.33
CA ARG A 144 -3.31 24.85 3.60
C ARG A 144 -4.76 24.41 3.47
N GLU A 145 -5.24 23.65 4.44
CA GLU A 145 -6.69 23.48 4.60
C GLU A 145 -7.19 24.67 5.41
N GLU A 146 -8.23 25.33 4.90
CA GLU A 146 -8.90 26.37 5.66
C GLU A 146 -9.54 25.73 6.89
N ASP A 147 -9.45 26.41 8.02
CA ASP A 147 -10.27 26.04 9.17
C ASP A 147 -11.72 26.27 8.71
N ASP A 148 -12.54 25.22 8.64
CA ASP A 148 -13.98 25.38 8.49
C ASP A 148 -14.45 26.28 9.66
N ALA A 149 -14.71 27.55 9.33
CA ALA A 149 -15.02 28.61 10.28
C ALA A 149 -16.41 28.48 10.89
#